data_AF-A0A1B8FIX5-F1
#
_entry.id   AF-A0A1B8FIX5-F1
#
_cell.length_a   1.000
_cell.length_b   1.000
_cell.length_c   1.000
_cell.angle_alpha   90.00
_cell.angle_beta   90.00
_cell.angle_gamma   90.00
#
_symmetry.space_group_name_H-M   'P 1'
#
loop_
_entity.id
_entity.type
_entity.pdbx_description
1 polymer ?
#
loop_
_entity_poly.entity_id
_entity_poly.type
_entity_poly.pdbx_seq_one_letter_code
_entity_poly.pdbx_strand_id
1 'polypeptide(L)'
;MSINSFSRGAICAIFGVTYVSGAILNVGSDKDYQTIGSAVFAAVEGDTIFVDPGVYREQVSIEQNNITLKGSTFPSENPFENSVELIHALYASDGFGGQGSATVSVTGDCSTMYNMNITNDAGQDAQAIALYTGGNNQGFYSSSLLGWQDATLVNKETQFFGRCYIEGAVDFIYGLSANAWFQGVTIGTVRTGPITAQGRDSDAPEGFYEKRVEK
;
A
#
# COMPACT_ATOMS: atom_id res chain seq x y z
N MET A 1 -39.66 -34.92 -54.14
CA MET A 1 -38.88 -33.82 -53.53
C MET A 1 -39.36 -33.71 -52.09
N SER A 2 -38.58 -34.20 -51.12
CA SER A 2 -38.94 -34.19 -49.70
C SER A 2 -37.91 -33.33 -48.95
N ILE A 3 -38.41 -32.37 -48.17
CA ILE A 3 -37.63 -31.50 -47.28
C ILE A 3 -37.40 -32.25 -45.97
N ASN A 4 -36.13 -32.47 -45.61
CA ASN A 4 -35.75 -32.82 -44.24
C ASN A 4 -35.29 -31.55 -43.52
N SER A 5 -36.03 -31.18 -42.49
CA SER A 5 -35.66 -30.14 -41.53
C SER A 5 -34.61 -30.70 -40.56
N PHE A 6 -33.57 -29.93 -40.27
CA PHE A 6 -32.72 -30.11 -39.09
C PHE A 6 -32.63 -28.78 -38.36
N SER A 7 -33.32 -28.68 -37.23
CA SER A 7 -33.05 -27.64 -36.23
C SER A 7 -31.71 -27.97 -35.55
N ARG A 8 -30.75 -27.04 -35.59
CA ARG A 8 -29.60 -27.06 -34.69
C ARG A 8 -29.63 -25.78 -33.88
N GLY A 9 -30.08 -25.90 -32.63
CA GLY A 9 -29.82 -24.89 -31.64
C GLY A 9 -28.32 -24.79 -31.39
N ALA A 10 -27.83 -23.57 -31.24
CA ALA A 10 -26.59 -23.28 -30.54
C ALA A 10 -26.92 -22.19 -29.53
N ILE A 11 -26.96 -22.58 -28.26
CA ILE A 11 -26.91 -21.64 -27.13
C ILE A 11 -25.52 -21.03 -27.18
N CYS A 12 -25.44 -19.79 -27.65
CA CYS A 12 -24.25 -18.96 -27.49
C CYS A 12 -24.44 -18.13 -26.23
N ALA A 13 -23.87 -18.60 -25.13
CA ALA A 13 -23.55 -17.75 -23.99
C ALA A 13 -22.11 -18.08 -23.60
N ILE A 14 -21.17 -17.49 -24.34
CA ILE A 14 -19.80 -17.35 -23.86
C ILE A 14 -19.90 -16.39 -22.69
N PHE A 15 -19.66 -16.87 -21.47
CA PHE A 15 -19.39 -16.00 -20.33
C PHE A 15 -18.22 -15.11 -20.76
N GLY A 16 -18.48 -13.81 -20.90
CA GLY A 16 -17.42 -12.84 -21.14
C GLY A 16 -16.47 -12.90 -19.96
N VAL A 17 -15.32 -13.53 -20.14
CA VAL A 17 -14.15 -13.25 -19.32
C VAL A 17 -13.76 -11.84 -19.71
N THR A 18 -14.18 -10.85 -18.92
CA THR A 18 -13.65 -9.50 -19.06
C THR A 18 -12.18 -9.59 -18.68
N TYR A 19 -11.30 -9.57 -19.66
CA TYR A 19 -9.89 -9.35 -19.40
C TYR A 19 -9.76 -7.93 -18.88
N VAL A 20 -9.60 -7.77 -17.56
CA VAL A 20 -9.05 -6.53 -17.01
C VAL A 20 -7.57 -6.57 -17.37
N SER A 21 -7.23 -6.18 -18.60
CA SER A 21 -5.86 -5.92 -18.97
C SER A 21 -5.48 -4.59 -18.34
N GLY A 22 -4.93 -4.63 -17.13
CA GLY A 22 -4.39 -3.44 -16.49
C GLY A 22 -3.32 -2.80 -17.36
N ALA A 23 -3.39 -1.48 -17.51
CA ALA A 23 -2.35 -0.69 -18.16
C ALA A 23 -1.14 -0.52 -17.23
N ILE A 24 0.01 -0.16 -17.80
CA ILE A 24 1.18 0.30 -17.04
C ILE A 24 1.29 1.81 -17.23
N LEU A 25 1.08 2.57 -16.16
CA LEU A 25 1.25 4.01 -16.10
C LEU A 25 2.66 4.29 -15.60
N ASN A 26 3.51 4.87 -16.46
CA ASN A 26 4.90 5.14 -16.11
C ASN A 26 5.03 6.53 -15.49
N VAL A 27 5.71 6.61 -14.35
CA VAL A 27 5.96 7.84 -13.60
C VAL A 27 7.46 8.17 -13.61
N GLY A 28 7.82 9.40 -13.93
CA GLY A 28 9.20 9.90 -13.93
C GLY A 28 9.38 11.17 -14.76
N SER A 29 10.58 11.78 -14.69
CA SER A 29 10.89 13.08 -15.34
C SER A 29 10.60 13.15 -16.84
N ASP A 30 10.62 12.02 -17.53
CA ASP A 30 10.44 11.90 -18.98
C ASP A 30 9.33 10.90 -19.35
N LYS A 31 8.36 10.71 -18.45
CA LYS A 31 7.23 9.80 -18.65
C LYS A 31 5.92 10.55 -18.86
N ASP A 32 4.88 9.79 -19.22
CA ASP A 32 3.50 10.26 -19.39
C ASP A 32 2.97 10.93 -18.12
N TYR A 33 3.41 10.44 -16.96
CA TYR A 33 3.09 11.01 -15.65
C TYR A 33 4.37 11.48 -14.96
N GLN A 34 4.34 12.72 -14.47
CA GLN A 34 5.49 13.33 -13.78
C GLN A 34 5.41 13.16 -12.25
N THR A 35 4.23 12.80 -11.74
CA THR A 35 3.94 12.60 -10.31
C THR A 35 3.20 11.28 -10.12
N ILE A 36 3.38 10.64 -8.96
CA ILE A 36 2.67 9.40 -8.60
C ILE A 36 1.18 9.72 -8.45
N GLY A 37 0.84 10.84 -7.81
CA GLY A 37 -0.54 11.30 -7.66
C GLY A 37 -1.28 11.47 -8.98
N SER A 38 -0.64 12.01 -10.03
CA SER A 38 -1.28 12.12 -11.35
C SER A 38 -1.54 10.77 -12.01
N ALA A 39 -0.65 9.79 -11.84
CA ALA A 39 -0.86 8.43 -12.34
C ALA A 39 -1.96 7.72 -11.54
N VAL A 40 -1.98 7.84 -10.22
CA VAL A 40 -3.04 7.29 -9.36
C VAL A 40 -4.40 7.86 -9.73
N PHE A 41 -4.49 9.17 -9.97
CA PHE A 41 -5.73 9.81 -10.39
C PHE A 41 -6.25 9.27 -11.74
N ALA A 42 -5.35 8.95 -12.67
CA ALA A 42 -5.70 8.42 -13.99
C ALA A 42 -5.93 6.90 -14.01
N ALA A 43 -5.43 6.18 -13.01
CA ALA A 43 -5.49 4.73 -12.95
C ALA A 43 -6.91 4.22 -12.76
N VAL A 44 -7.19 3.05 -13.34
CA VAL A 44 -8.41 2.28 -13.12
C VAL A 44 -8.09 0.92 -12.51
N GLU A 45 -9.13 0.21 -12.06
CA GLU A 45 -8.97 -1.09 -11.40
C GLU A 45 -8.13 -2.06 -12.23
N GLY A 46 -7.10 -2.63 -11.62
CA GLY A 46 -6.16 -3.57 -12.24
C GLY A 46 -4.90 -2.93 -12.82
N ASP A 47 -4.82 -1.60 -12.90
CA ASP A 47 -3.65 -0.91 -13.44
C ASP A 47 -2.41 -1.04 -12.54
N THR A 48 -1.24 -0.98 -13.18
CA THR A 48 0.05 -0.88 -12.50
C THR A 48 0.64 0.51 -12.72
N ILE A 49 1.06 1.14 -11.63
CA ILE A 49 1.81 2.39 -11.63
C ILE A 49 3.28 2.03 -11.41
N PHE A 50 4.10 2.22 -12.43
CA PHE A 50 5.53 1.93 -12.40
C PHE A 50 6.31 3.23 -12.25
N VAL A 51 7.10 3.33 -11.18
CA VAL A 51 7.75 4.58 -10.76
C VAL A 51 9.26 4.47 -10.96
N ASP A 52 9.81 5.37 -11.79
CA ASP A 52 11.25 5.50 -12.00
C ASP A 52 11.95 6.10 -10.76
N PRO A 53 13.27 5.88 -10.60
CA PRO A 53 14.03 6.36 -9.45
C PRO A 53 13.86 7.86 -9.22
N GLY A 54 13.69 8.25 -7.96
CA GLY A 54 13.54 9.67 -7.62
C GLY A 54 12.92 9.92 -6.25
N VAL A 55 12.85 11.20 -5.90
CA VAL A 55 12.17 11.69 -4.71
C VAL A 55 10.92 12.44 -5.15
N TYR A 56 9.76 11.95 -4.74
CA TYR A 56 8.44 12.48 -5.04
C TYR A 56 7.88 13.12 -3.76
N ARG A 57 7.82 14.46 -3.72
CA ARG A 57 7.33 15.23 -2.56
C ARG A 57 5.85 15.54 -2.71
N GLU A 58 5.01 14.61 -2.29
CA GLU A 58 3.55 14.68 -2.46
C GLU A 58 2.81 13.75 -1.49
N GLN A 59 1.51 14.01 -1.30
CA GLN A 59 0.59 13.13 -0.59
C GLN A 59 -0.26 12.36 -1.61
N VAL A 60 -0.42 11.05 -1.43
CA VAL A 60 -1.12 10.17 -2.39
C VAL A 60 -2.22 9.36 -1.71
N SER A 61 -3.43 9.36 -2.30
CA SER A 61 -4.55 8.51 -1.90
C SER A 61 -4.88 7.51 -3.01
N ILE A 62 -4.76 6.21 -2.72
CA ILE A 62 -5.10 5.11 -3.61
C ILE A 62 -6.46 4.55 -3.18
N GLU A 63 -7.51 5.00 -3.87
CA GLU A 63 -8.90 4.66 -3.57
C GLU A 63 -9.46 3.59 -4.52
N GLN A 64 -8.86 3.45 -5.71
CA GLN A 64 -9.25 2.44 -6.68
C GLN A 64 -8.82 1.05 -6.21
N ASN A 65 -9.65 0.05 -6.49
CA ASN A 65 -9.34 -1.33 -6.17
C ASN A 65 -8.26 -1.89 -7.10
N ASN A 66 -7.54 -2.90 -6.61
CA ASN A 66 -6.60 -3.71 -7.39
C ASN A 66 -5.54 -2.88 -8.13
N ILE A 67 -5.07 -1.78 -7.52
CA ILE A 67 -3.96 -0.98 -8.04
C ILE A 67 -2.64 -1.59 -7.58
N THR A 68 -1.68 -1.68 -8.49
CA THR A 68 -0.30 -2.08 -8.16
C THR A 68 0.62 -0.87 -8.24
N LEU A 69 1.18 -0.40 -7.12
CA LEU A 69 2.25 0.61 -7.10
C LEU A 69 3.61 -0.08 -7.03
N LYS A 70 4.52 0.24 -7.96
CA LYS A 70 5.77 -0.49 -8.12
C LYS A 70 6.95 0.45 -8.38
N GLY A 71 7.91 0.47 -7.47
CA GLY A 71 9.18 1.14 -7.69
C GLY A 71 10.09 0.37 -8.64
N SER A 72 11.00 1.09 -9.30
CA SER A 72 11.90 0.55 -10.32
C SER A 72 12.88 -0.53 -9.85
N THR A 73 13.11 -0.68 -8.53
CA THR A 73 13.95 -1.76 -7.97
C THR A 73 13.21 -3.11 -7.91
N PHE A 74 11.93 -3.18 -8.29
CA PHE A 74 11.23 -4.47 -8.39
C PHE A 74 11.94 -5.44 -9.37
N PRO A 75 12.11 -6.74 -9.05
CA PRO A 75 11.53 -7.46 -7.91
C PRO A 75 12.52 -7.69 -6.75
N SER A 76 13.33 -6.70 -6.36
CA SER A 76 14.25 -6.87 -5.23
C SER A 76 13.52 -7.31 -3.96
N GLU A 77 14.10 -8.29 -3.26
CA GLU A 77 13.64 -8.76 -1.96
C GLU A 77 14.28 -7.97 -0.79
N ASN A 78 15.10 -6.97 -1.10
CA ASN A 78 15.83 -6.16 -0.13
C ASN A 78 15.26 -4.73 -0.07
N PRO A 79 14.57 -4.34 1.02
CA PRO A 79 13.97 -3.00 1.13
C PRO A 79 15.01 -1.87 1.12
N PHE A 80 16.28 -2.16 1.41
CA PHE A 80 17.36 -1.18 1.40
C PHE A 80 17.90 -0.86 0.00
N GLU A 81 17.40 -1.52 -1.05
CA GLU A 81 17.77 -1.25 -2.45
C GLU A 81 16.74 -0.36 -3.17
N ASN A 82 15.68 0.03 -2.49
CA ASN A 82 14.63 0.87 -3.06
C ASN A 82 15.20 2.21 -3.54
N SER A 83 14.82 2.59 -4.77
CA SER A 83 15.33 3.78 -5.46
C SER A 83 14.26 4.88 -5.61
N VAL A 84 13.06 4.64 -5.09
CA VAL A 84 11.92 5.55 -5.14
C VAL A 84 11.52 5.94 -3.73
N GLU A 85 11.52 7.24 -3.48
CA GLU A 85 11.12 7.86 -2.21
C GLU A 85 9.86 8.70 -2.43
N LEU A 86 8.76 8.34 -1.79
CA LEU A 86 7.54 9.13 -1.73
C LEU A 86 7.42 9.71 -0.32
N ILE A 87 7.52 11.04 -0.22
CA ILE A 87 7.77 11.73 1.04
C ILE A 87 6.87 12.95 1.21
N HIS A 88 6.32 13.12 2.41
CA HIS A 88 5.54 14.29 2.79
C HIS A 88 5.70 14.60 4.28
N ALA A 89 5.36 15.82 4.71
CA ALA A 89 5.50 16.26 6.10
C ALA A 89 4.19 16.86 6.60
N LEU A 90 3.39 16.06 7.30
CA LEU A 90 2.20 16.53 8.01
C LEU A 90 2.08 15.84 9.37
N TYR A 91 1.79 16.62 10.41
CA TYR A 91 1.33 16.07 11.67
C TYR A 91 -0.20 15.91 11.66
N ALA A 92 -0.70 14.88 12.36
CA ALA A 92 -2.14 14.71 12.57
C ALA A 92 -2.78 15.92 13.28
N SER A 93 -2.01 16.57 14.16
CA SER A 93 -2.39 17.78 14.89
C SER A 93 -2.53 19.04 14.03
N ASP A 94 -2.06 19.02 12.77
CA ASP A 94 -2.17 20.18 11.86
C ASP A 94 -3.59 20.36 11.28
N GLY A 95 -4.57 19.65 11.84
CA GLY A 95 -5.99 19.73 11.45
C GLY A 95 -6.44 18.62 10.48
N PHE A 96 -5.54 17.69 10.12
CA PHE A 96 -5.81 16.62 9.17
C PHE A 96 -6.26 15.30 9.85
N GLY A 97 -6.01 15.16 11.15
CA GLY A 97 -6.21 13.90 11.88
C GLY A 97 -5.23 12.81 11.42
N GLY A 98 -5.36 11.60 11.98
CA GLY A 98 -4.46 10.48 11.68
C GLY A 98 -4.38 10.21 10.18
N GLN A 99 -5.46 9.72 9.56
CA GLN A 99 -5.48 9.40 8.13
C GLN A 99 -5.05 10.58 7.24
N GLY A 100 -5.46 11.81 7.57
CA GLY A 100 -5.09 12.98 6.76
C GLY A 100 -3.62 13.39 6.87
N SER A 101 -2.87 12.89 7.86
CA SER A 101 -1.42 13.06 7.95
C SER A 101 -0.63 12.05 7.13
N ALA A 102 -1.28 11.01 6.59
CA ALA A 102 -0.60 9.92 5.89
C ALA A 102 0.07 10.40 4.59
N THR A 103 1.37 10.14 4.40
CA THR A 103 2.03 10.37 3.10
C THR A 103 1.35 9.54 2.01
N VAL A 104 1.03 8.28 2.31
CA VAL A 104 0.20 7.42 1.46
C VAL A 104 -0.99 6.86 2.22
N SER A 105 -2.18 7.02 1.67
CA SER A 105 -3.40 6.36 2.13
C SER A 105 -3.87 5.34 1.10
N VAL A 106 -3.97 4.06 1.49
CA VAL A 106 -4.48 2.98 0.62
C VAL A 106 -5.80 2.48 1.18
N THR A 107 -6.90 2.87 0.54
CA THR A 107 -8.27 2.45 0.91
C THR A 107 -8.90 1.50 -0.10
N GLY A 108 -8.36 1.41 -1.32
CA GLY A 108 -8.79 0.45 -2.32
C GLY A 108 -8.44 -0.99 -1.94
N ASP A 109 -9.38 -1.91 -2.15
CA ASP A 109 -9.22 -3.34 -1.88
C ASP A 109 -8.23 -3.98 -2.85
N CYS A 110 -7.58 -5.07 -2.44
CA CYS A 110 -6.67 -5.87 -3.26
C CYS A 110 -5.46 -5.10 -3.83
N SER A 111 -5.18 -3.91 -3.33
CA SER A 111 -4.06 -3.09 -3.80
C SER A 111 -2.72 -3.61 -3.28
N THR A 112 -1.67 -3.47 -4.10
CA THR A 112 -0.33 -3.94 -3.77
C THR A 112 0.74 -2.88 -3.97
N MET A 113 1.77 -2.90 -3.12
CA MET A 113 2.93 -2.00 -3.21
C MET A 113 4.24 -2.79 -3.18
N TYR A 114 5.16 -2.43 -4.07
CA TYR A 114 6.46 -3.07 -4.19
C TYR A 114 7.59 -2.04 -4.27
N ASN A 115 8.66 -2.26 -3.50
CA ASN A 115 9.94 -1.57 -3.65
C ASN A 115 9.84 -0.02 -3.61
N MET A 116 8.99 0.50 -2.73
CA MET A 116 8.83 1.93 -2.47
C MET A 116 9.35 2.27 -1.08
N ASN A 117 9.97 3.44 -0.92
CA ASN A 117 10.12 4.06 0.39
C ASN A 117 9.02 5.09 0.58
N ILE A 118 8.27 4.96 1.67
CA ILE A 118 7.20 5.85 2.07
C ILE A 118 7.63 6.53 3.37
N THR A 119 7.79 7.85 3.33
CA THR A 119 8.29 8.61 4.47
C THR A 119 7.32 9.71 4.89
N ASN A 120 7.10 9.85 6.19
CA ASN A 120 6.62 11.11 6.75
C ASN A 120 7.75 11.85 7.46
N ASP A 121 8.21 12.99 6.91
CA ASP A 121 9.33 13.78 7.41
C ASP A 121 8.92 14.97 8.30
N ALA A 122 7.70 14.96 8.86
CA ALA A 122 7.21 16.02 9.75
C ALA A 122 8.08 16.23 11.01
N GLY A 123 8.63 15.14 11.57
CA GLY A 123 9.53 15.17 12.71
C GLY A 123 8.98 14.43 13.93
N GLN A 124 9.37 14.87 15.13
CA GLN A 124 9.19 14.12 16.38
C GLN A 124 8.11 14.67 17.30
N ASP A 125 7.47 15.78 16.92
CA ASP A 125 6.66 16.59 17.84
C ASP A 125 5.26 16.02 18.06
N ALA A 126 4.73 15.25 17.09
CA ALA A 126 3.42 14.63 17.15
C ALA A 126 3.30 13.42 16.21
N GLN A 127 2.12 12.81 16.17
CA GLN A 127 1.76 11.71 15.26
C GLN A 127 1.90 12.14 13.80
N ALA A 128 2.61 11.34 13.01
CA ALA A 128 2.88 11.62 11.60
C ALA A 128 2.95 10.31 10.82
N ILE A 129 1.89 10.02 10.06
CA ILE A 129 1.73 8.72 9.41
C ILE A 129 2.49 8.72 8.07
N ALA A 130 3.29 7.69 7.84
CA ALA A 130 3.88 7.42 6.52
C ALA A 130 2.88 6.64 5.65
N LEU A 131 2.36 5.52 6.18
CA LEU A 131 1.39 4.67 5.48
C LEU A 131 0.12 4.47 6.31
N TYR A 132 -1.02 4.77 5.71
CA TYR A 132 -2.34 4.37 6.18
C TYR A 132 -2.92 3.26 5.30
N THR A 133 -3.43 2.20 5.92
CA THR A 133 -4.12 1.09 5.23
C THR A 133 -5.54 0.93 5.75
N GLY A 134 -6.52 0.84 4.85
CA GLY A 134 -7.92 0.67 5.22
C GLY A 134 -8.78 -0.07 4.19
N GLY A 135 -8.16 -0.77 3.24
CA GLY A 135 -8.85 -1.68 2.32
C GLY A 135 -8.55 -3.15 2.65
N ASN A 136 -9.36 -4.05 2.10
CA ASN A 136 -9.22 -5.48 2.33
C ASN A 136 -8.22 -6.13 1.38
N ASN A 137 -7.54 -7.18 1.83
CA ASN A 137 -6.55 -7.96 1.07
C ASN A 137 -5.42 -7.12 0.45
N GLN A 138 -4.86 -6.17 1.21
CA GLN A 138 -3.75 -5.34 0.74
C GLN A 138 -2.39 -6.00 1.01
N GLY A 139 -1.43 -5.80 0.10
CA GLY A 139 -0.11 -6.41 0.19
C GLY A 139 1.03 -5.41 -0.02
N PHE A 140 2.01 -5.41 0.89
CA PHE A 140 3.18 -4.54 0.85
C PHE A 140 4.44 -5.39 0.88
N TYR A 141 5.33 -5.20 -0.08
CA TYR A 141 6.48 -6.08 -0.30
C TYR A 141 7.76 -5.28 -0.51
N SER A 142 8.81 -5.65 0.22
CA SER A 142 10.15 -5.05 0.11
C SER A 142 10.13 -3.52 0.13
N SER A 143 9.18 -2.93 0.85
CA SER A 143 8.99 -1.48 0.92
C SER A 143 9.47 -0.97 2.28
N SER A 144 9.91 0.28 2.33
CA SER A 144 10.33 0.93 3.58
C SER A 144 9.25 1.89 4.04
N LEU A 145 8.85 1.81 5.31
CA LEU A 145 7.86 2.67 5.93
C LEU A 145 8.56 3.45 7.05
N LEU A 146 8.79 4.74 6.82
CA LEU A 146 9.72 5.55 7.62
C LEU A 146 8.98 6.71 8.29
N GLY A 147 9.13 6.83 9.61
CA GLY A 147 8.55 7.92 10.37
C GLY A 147 9.06 7.95 11.80
N TRP A 148 8.32 8.61 12.69
CA TRP A 148 8.71 8.74 14.10
C TRP A 148 7.66 8.21 15.07
N GLN A 149 6.58 8.96 15.26
CA GLN A 149 5.41 8.52 16.03
C GLN A 149 4.31 8.15 15.04
N ASP A 150 3.67 6.98 15.24
CA ASP A 150 2.53 6.53 14.43
C ASP A 150 2.85 6.31 12.94
N ALA A 151 4.06 5.83 12.60
CA ALA A 151 4.53 5.75 11.21
C ALA A 151 3.63 4.88 10.29
N THR A 152 3.13 3.75 10.77
CA THR A 152 2.30 2.81 9.98
C THR A 152 0.97 2.54 10.69
N LEU A 153 -0.11 3.11 10.15
CA LEU A 153 -1.47 2.88 10.62
C LEU A 153 -2.14 1.75 9.83
N VAL A 154 -2.18 0.57 10.44
CA VAL A 154 -2.85 -0.61 9.93
C VAL A 154 -4.27 -0.68 10.50
N ASN A 155 -5.19 0.08 9.90
CA ASN A 155 -6.43 0.47 10.58
C ASN A 155 -7.47 -0.65 10.70
N LYS A 156 -7.87 -1.25 9.57
CA LYS A 156 -8.98 -2.22 9.44
C LYS A 156 -8.76 -3.18 8.28
N GLU A 157 -9.50 -4.30 8.27
CA GLU A 157 -9.46 -5.35 7.22
C GLU A 157 -8.16 -6.18 7.22
N THR A 158 -7.82 -6.85 6.12
CA THR A 158 -6.68 -7.78 6.03
C THR A 158 -5.50 -7.16 5.29
N GLN A 159 -4.31 -7.17 5.90
CA GLN A 159 -3.06 -6.71 5.30
C GLN A 159 -1.92 -7.71 5.44
N PHE A 160 -1.03 -7.74 4.45
CA PHE A 160 0.21 -8.50 4.49
C PHE A 160 1.42 -7.59 4.23
N PHE A 161 2.44 -7.69 5.07
CA PHE A 161 3.73 -7.01 4.94
C PHE A 161 4.84 -8.06 4.82
N GLY A 162 5.49 -8.14 3.67
CA GLY A 162 6.55 -9.11 3.39
C GLY A 162 7.89 -8.43 3.14
N ARG A 163 8.93 -8.82 3.88
CA ARG A 163 10.30 -8.31 3.68
C ARG A 163 10.42 -6.78 3.70
N CYS A 164 9.50 -6.12 4.39
CA CYS A 164 9.51 -4.67 4.52
C CYS A 164 10.53 -4.22 5.57
N TYR A 165 10.93 -2.96 5.50
CA TYR A 165 11.61 -2.26 6.57
C TYR A 165 10.63 -1.26 7.19
N ILE A 166 10.48 -1.28 8.52
CA ILE A 166 9.59 -0.34 9.21
C ILE A 166 10.39 0.37 10.29
N GLU A 167 10.45 1.69 10.23
CA GLU A 167 11.24 2.53 11.13
C GLU A 167 10.35 3.47 11.95
N GLY A 168 10.63 3.57 13.26
CA GLY A 168 10.03 4.58 14.12
C GLY A 168 10.51 4.56 15.56
N ALA A 169 9.86 5.37 16.39
CA ALA A 169 10.22 5.62 17.79
C ALA A 169 9.12 5.23 18.77
N VAL A 170 7.87 5.58 18.49
CA VAL A 170 6.72 5.39 19.41
C VAL A 170 5.52 4.94 18.61
N ASP A 171 4.93 3.82 19.02
CA ASP A 171 3.66 3.30 18.50
C ASP A 171 3.64 3.24 16.97
N PHE A 172 4.80 2.99 16.36
CA PHE A 172 5.00 3.24 14.94
C PHE A 172 4.43 2.13 14.05
N ILE A 173 3.91 1.04 14.63
CA ILE A 173 3.01 0.08 14.00
C ILE A 173 1.74 0.00 14.86
N TYR A 174 0.65 0.59 14.40
CA TYR A 174 -0.57 0.71 15.23
C TYR A 174 -1.84 0.59 14.41
N GLY A 175 -2.97 0.43 15.09
CA GLY A 175 -4.25 0.19 14.45
C GLY A 175 -5.30 -0.41 15.37
N LEU A 176 -6.55 -0.43 14.89
CA LEU A 176 -7.71 -0.76 15.73
C LEU A 176 -8.21 -2.19 15.48
N SER A 177 -8.62 -2.47 14.24
CA SER A 177 -9.38 -3.69 13.89
C SER A 177 -8.82 -4.47 12.70
N ALA A 178 -7.58 -4.18 12.30
CA ALA A 178 -6.93 -4.92 11.23
C ALA A 178 -6.47 -6.32 11.63
N ASN A 179 -6.52 -7.23 10.65
CA ASN A 179 -5.80 -8.50 10.62
C ASN A 179 -4.53 -8.32 9.78
N ALA A 180 -3.42 -7.98 10.46
CA ALA A 180 -2.17 -7.68 9.79
C ALA A 180 -1.15 -8.80 10.00
N TRP A 181 -0.52 -9.28 8.92
CA TRP A 181 0.54 -10.27 8.98
C TRP A 181 1.88 -9.69 8.52
N PHE A 182 2.88 -9.73 9.39
CA PHE A 182 4.25 -9.26 9.10
C PHE A 182 5.19 -10.47 8.97
N GLN A 183 5.78 -10.65 7.78
CA GLN A 183 6.66 -11.78 7.44
C GLN A 183 8.04 -11.30 7.00
N GLY A 184 9.07 -11.64 7.78
CA GLY A 184 10.46 -11.31 7.43
C GLY A 184 10.70 -9.80 7.39
N VAL A 185 9.97 -9.04 8.22
CA VAL A 185 10.10 -7.59 8.33
C VAL A 185 11.29 -7.26 9.22
N THR A 186 12.08 -6.27 8.83
CA THR A 186 13.13 -5.68 9.65
C THR A 186 12.56 -4.45 10.37
N ILE A 187 12.75 -4.36 11.68
CA ILE A 187 12.23 -3.25 12.50
C ILE A 187 13.36 -2.33 12.93
N GLY A 188 13.33 -1.09 12.47
CA GLY A 188 14.25 -0.02 12.87
C GLY A 188 13.70 0.80 14.02
N THR A 189 14.33 0.74 15.20
CA THR A 189 13.96 1.61 16.33
C THR A 189 14.94 2.77 16.44
N VAL A 190 14.49 3.99 16.15
CA VAL A 190 15.35 5.21 16.18
C VAL A 190 15.40 5.87 17.57
N ARG A 191 14.50 5.47 18.47
CA ARG A 191 14.52 5.81 19.89
C ARG A 191 13.89 4.66 20.69
N THR A 192 14.27 4.51 21.96
CA THR A 192 13.57 3.62 22.86
C THR A 192 12.10 4.03 22.99
N GLY A 193 11.21 3.09 22.73
CA GLY A 193 9.77 3.28 22.83
C GLY A 193 9.01 2.01 22.41
N PRO A 194 7.68 2.02 22.55
CA PRO A 194 6.84 0.94 22.07
C PRO A 194 6.91 0.82 20.54
N ILE A 195 6.96 -0.42 20.06
CA ILE A 195 6.92 -0.74 18.64
C ILE A 195 5.46 -0.77 18.17
N THR A 196 4.60 -1.46 18.92
CA THR A 196 3.20 -1.67 18.55
C THR A 196 2.23 -1.03 19.54
N ALA A 197 1.14 -0.46 19.01
CA ALA A 197 -0.02 -0.01 19.78
C ALA A 197 -1.30 -0.58 19.17
N GLN A 198 -1.66 -1.78 19.62
CA GLN A 198 -2.83 -2.51 19.15
C GLN A 198 -4.07 -2.02 19.93
N GLY A 199 -5.09 -1.53 19.22
CA GLY A 199 -6.27 -0.88 19.80
C GLY A 199 -7.55 -1.72 19.77
N ARG A 200 -7.46 -3.06 19.76
CA ARG A 200 -8.63 -3.94 19.74
C ARG A 200 -9.43 -3.79 21.03
N ASP A 201 -10.73 -3.65 20.85
CA ASP A 201 -11.72 -3.34 21.88
C ASP A 201 -12.72 -4.48 22.12
N SER A 202 -12.53 -5.66 21.50
CA SER A 202 -13.38 -6.85 21.66
C SER A 202 -12.60 -8.17 21.67
N ASP A 203 -13.26 -9.30 21.95
CA ASP A 203 -12.65 -10.65 21.93
C ASP A 203 -12.56 -11.29 20.52
N ALA A 204 -13.01 -10.59 19.47
CA ALA A 204 -12.98 -11.08 18.09
C ALA A 204 -11.53 -11.23 17.57
N PRO A 205 -11.21 -12.16 16.65
CA PRO A 205 -9.82 -12.58 16.40
C PRO A 205 -8.93 -11.55 15.70
N GLU A 206 -9.33 -10.28 15.56
CA GLU A 206 -8.52 -9.24 14.93
C GLU A 206 -7.23 -8.97 15.71
N GLY A 207 -6.16 -8.63 15.00
CA GLY A 207 -4.87 -8.36 15.63
C GLY A 207 -3.68 -8.36 14.68
N PHE A 208 -2.53 -8.00 15.24
CA PHE A 208 -1.24 -8.04 14.55
C PHE A 208 -0.57 -9.38 14.80
N TYR A 209 -0.18 -10.04 13.72
CA TYR A 209 0.49 -11.33 13.75
C TYR A 209 1.87 -11.19 13.11
N GLU A 210 2.90 -11.48 13.88
CA GLU A 210 4.29 -11.32 13.46
C GLU A 210 5.00 -12.68 13.37
N LYS A 211 5.68 -12.95 12.25
CA LYS A 211 6.51 -14.15 12.09
C LYS A 211 7.86 -13.80 11.46
N ARG A 212 8.92 -14.03 12.26
CA ARG A 212 10.33 -13.68 11.99
C ARG A 212 10.51 -12.17 11.81
N VAL A 213 10.85 -11.52 12.92
CA VAL A 213 11.34 -10.15 12.97
C VAL A 213 12.84 -10.23 13.20
N GLU A 214 13.62 -9.63 12.29
CA GLU A 214 15.04 -9.39 12.51
C GLU A 214 15.16 -7.98 13.12
N LYS A 215 15.75 -7.92 14.31
CA LYS A 215 16.04 -6.67 15.03
C LYS A 215 17.44 -6.18 14.68
#